data_AF-A0A355EU40-F1
#
_entry.id   AF-A0A355EU40-F1
#
_cell.length_a   1.000
_cell.length_b   1.000
_cell.length_c   1.000
_cell.angle_alpha   90.00
_cell.angle_beta   90.00
_cell.angle_gamma   90.00
#
_symmetry.space_group_name_H-M   'P 1'
#
loop_
_entity.id
_entity.type
_entity.pdbx_description
1 polymer ?
#
loop_
_entity_poly.entity_id
_entity_poly.type
_entity_poly.pdbx_seq_one_letter_code
_entity_poly.pdbx_strand_id
1 'polypeptide(L)'
;MRSFPLLRRATLCILVALLAAAPLAAYTIYLKDGSTVQSKGKYRIEGNRAYIVLPNGTASVLDARLIDVKRTESANQADYGGNAVILQDAAPSADGTPA
;
A
#
# COMPACT_ATOMS: atom_id res chain seq x y z
N MET A 1 -23.23 -27.52 39.92
CA MET A 1 -22.34 -26.66 39.11
C MET A 1 -23.00 -26.46 37.74
N ARG A 2 -23.70 -25.33 37.53
CA ARG A 2 -24.40 -25.08 36.26
C ARG A 2 -23.38 -24.63 35.23
N SER A 3 -23.05 -25.52 34.29
CA SER A 3 -22.25 -25.19 33.11
C SER A 3 -22.93 -24.02 32.39
N PHE A 4 -22.21 -22.92 32.16
CA PHE A 4 -22.66 -21.76 31.40
C PHE A 4 -22.12 -21.85 29.96
N PRO A 5 -22.65 -22.76 29.10
CA PRO A 5 -22.15 -22.95 27.74
C PRO A 5 -22.35 -21.70 26.87
N LEU A 6 -23.31 -20.83 27.23
CA LEU A 6 -23.57 -19.55 26.55
C LEU A 6 -22.46 -18.53 26.79
N LEU A 7 -21.91 -18.46 28.00
CA LEU A 7 -20.80 -17.55 28.32
C LEU A 7 -19.53 -17.97 27.58
N ARG A 8 -19.26 -19.28 27.51
CA ARG A 8 -18.15 -19.88 26.75
C ARG A 8 -18.26 -19.62 25.24
N ARG A 9 -19.48 -19.68 24.68
CA ARG A 9 -19.75 -19.35 23.28
C ARG A 9 -19.56 -17.87 22.98
N ALA A 10 -20.00 -16.99 23.88
CA ALA A 10 -19.83 -15.54 23.73
C ALA A 10 -18.34 -15.14 23.75
N THR A 11 -17.55 -15.71 24.67
CA THR A 11 -16.10 -15.48 24.72
C THR A 11 -15.40 -15.95 23.44
N LEU A 12 -15.81 -17.08 22.87
CA LEU A 12 -15.25 -17.59 21.62
C LEU A 12 -15.57 -16.67 20.43
N CYS A 13 -16.80 -16.18 20.31
CA CYS A 13 -17.17 -15.23 19.24
C CYS A 13 -16.40 -13.91 19.34
N ILE A 14 -16.21 -13.39 20.56
CA ILE A 14 -15.42 -12.17 20.78
C ILE A 14 -13.96 -12.42 20.40
N LEU A 15 -13.37 -13.55 20.79
CA LEU A 15 -11.98 -13.89 20.46
C LEU A 15 -11.77 -14.03 18.94
N VAL A 16 -12.72 -14.63 18.23
CA VAL A 16 -12.69 -14.74 16.76
C VAL A 16 -12.84 -13.37 16.09
N ALA A 17 -13.70 -12.50 16.61
CA ALA A 17 -13.87 -11.14 16.09
C ALA A 17 -12.61 -10.27 16.29
N LEU A 18 -11.90 -10.41 17.42
CA LEU A 18 -10.61 -9.73 17.64
C LEU A 18 -9.51 -10.26 16.71
N LEU A 19 -9.53 -11.55 16.35
CA LEU A 19 -8.58 -12.13 15.39
C LEU A 19 -8.84 -11.70 13.94
N ALA A 20 -10.06 -11.30 13.61
CA ALA A 20 -10.43 -10.80 12.28
C ALA A 20 -10.01 -9.35 12.03
N ALA A 21 -9.50 -8.63 13.04
CA ALA A 21 -8.83 -7.36 12.85
C ALA A 21 -7.44 -7.61 12.22
N ALA A 22 -7.43 -7.92 10.93
CA ALA A 22 -6.18 -7.98 10.17
C ALA A 22 -5.47 -6.63 10.32
N PRO A 23 -4.15 -6.61 10.61
CA PRO A 23 -3.41 -5.36 10.61
C PRO A 23 -3.59 -4.73 9.23
N LEU A 24 -4.06 -3.47 9.19
CA LEU A 24 -3.88 -2.64 8.01
C LEU A 24 -2.37 -2.42 7.88
N ALA A 25 -1.68 -3.36 7.25
CA ALA A 25 -0.29 -3.22 6.88
C ALA A 25 -0.21 -2.04 5.90
N ALA A 26 0.17 -0.88 6.42
CA ALA A 26 0.47 0.28 5.59
C ALA A 26 1.86 0.06 4.99
N TYR A 27 1.94 0.17 3.67
CA TYR A 27 3.20 0.05 2.95
C TYR A 27 4.09 1.24 3.32
N THR A 28 5.27 0.97 3.88
CA THR A 28 6.18 2.02 4.35
C THR A 28 7.24 2.32 3.29
N ILE A 29 7.21 3.53 2.74
CA ILE A 29 8.19 4.03 1.78
C ILE A 29 9.30 4.74 2.56
N TYR A 30 10.54 4.28 2.39
CA TYR A 30 11.71 4.92 3.00
C TYR A 30 12.37 5.86 2.01
N LEU A 31 12.66 7.07 2.45
CA LEU A 31 13.40 8.06 1.67
C LEU A 31 14.88 8.04 2.05
N LYS A 32 15.73 8.49 1.12
CA LYS A 32 17.19 8.51 1.29
C LYS A 32 17.68 9.47 2.37
N ASP A 33 16.87 10.48 2.71
CA ASP A 33 17.14 11.40 3.81
C ASP A 33 16.83 10.80 5.19
N GLY A 34 16.30 9.56 5.23
CA GLY A 34 15.94 8.84 6.45
C GLY A 34 14.49 9.03 6.89
N SER A 35 13.73 9.92 6.25
CA SER A 35 12.30 10.07 6.50
C SER A 35 11.48 8.93 5.86
N THR A 36 10.20 8.83 6.26
CA THR A 36 9.30 7.76 5.81
C THR A 36 7.94 8.30 5.40
N VAL A 37 7.35 7.68 4.38
CA VAL A 37 5.99 7.96 3.92
C VAL A 37 5.16 6.70 4.03
N GLN A 38 4.02 6.77 4.71
CA GLN A 38 3.06 5.67 4.75
C GLN A 38 2.13 5.74 3.55
N SER A 39 1.89 4.59 2.91
CA SER A 39 0.98 4.47 1.79
C SER A 39 0.06 3.26 1.95
N LYS A 40 -1.07 3.29 1.23
CA LYS A 40 -2.03 2.20 1.15
C LYS A 40 -1.46 0.97 0.42
N GLY A 41 -0.37 1.15 -0.33
CA GLY A 41 0.28 0.11 -1.10
C GLY A 41 1.51 0.62 -1.83
N LYS A 42 2.10 -0.25 -2.66
CA LYS A 42 3.30 0.06 -3.43
C LYS A 42 3.07 1.23 -4.37
N TYR A 43 4.04 2.13 -4.42
CA TYR A 43 4.03 3.28 -5.33
C TYR A 43 4.28 2.83 -6.77
N ARG A 44 3.89 3.68 -7.72
CA ARG A 44 4.16 3.47 -9.15
C ARG A 44 5.14 4.51 -9.66
N ILE A 45 6.10 4.10 -10.48
CA ILE A 45 7.05 5.01 -11.10
C ILE A 45 6.61 5.28 -12.53
N GLU A 46 6.45 6.55 -12.88
CA GLU A 46 6.32 7.00 -14.27
C GLU A 46 7.31 8.16 -14.48
N GLY A 47 8.27 7.96 -15.39
CA GLY A 47 9.38 8.88 -15.57
C GLY A 47 10.17 9.10 -14.28
N ASN A 48 10.23 10.35 -13.80
CA ASN A 48 10.94 10.72 -12.57
C ASN A 48 10.02 10.87 -11.34
N ARG A 49 8.77 10.43 -11.44
CA ARG A 49 7.74 10.63 -10.40
C ARG A 49 7.31 9.28 -9.83
N ALA A 50 7.17 9.26 -8.52
CA ALA A 50 6.53 8.17 -7.79
C ALA A 50 5.13 8.60 -7.35
N TYR A 51 4.12 7.88 -7.83
CA TYR A 51 2.72 8.07 -7.51
C TYR A 51 2.33 7.17 -6.35
N ILE A 52 1.77 7.77 -5.31
CA ILE A 52 1.51 7.14 -4.03
C ILE A 52 0.06 7.38 -3.65
N VAL A 53 -0.61 6.36 -3.15
CA VAL A 53 -1.92 6.51 -2.52
C VAL A 53 -1.72 6.48 -1.01
N LEU A 54 -2.03 7.59 -0.34
CA LEU A 54 -1.94 7.70 1.12
C LEU A 54 -3.02 6.82 1.79
N PRO A 55 -2.88 6.50 3.09
CA PRO A 55 -3.86 5.66 3.80
C PRO A 55 -5.29 6.21 3.78
N ASN A 56 -5.45 7.53 3.71
CA ASN A 56 -6.74 8.22 3.57
C ASN A 56 -7.33 8.18 2.15
N GLY A 57 -6.66 7.53 1.19
CA GLY A 57 -7.08 7.46 -0.22
C GLY A 57 -6.65 8.64 -1.08
N THR A 58 -5.97 9.64 -0.52
CA THR A 58 -5.45 10.79 -1.30
C THR A 58 -4.28 10.36 -2.16
N ALA A 59 -4.28 10.74 -3.44
CA ALA A 59 -3.13 10.56 -4.31
C ALA A 59 -2.09 11.65 -4.04
N SER A 60 -0.82 11.26 -3.96
CA SER A 60 0.32 12.15 -3.79
C SER A 60 1.44 11.75 -4.73
N VAL A 61 2.31 12.69 -5.04
CA VAL A 61 3.44 12.49 -5.96
C VAL A 61 4.72 12.98 -5.29
N LEU A 62 5.77 12.18 -5.37
CA LEU A 62 7.11 12.59 -4.97
C LEU A 62 8.15 12.24 -6.04
N ASP A 63 9.33 12.83 -5.94
CA ASP A 63 10.43 12.52 -6.86
C ASP A 63 10.95 11.10 -6.57
N ALA A 64 10.93 10.23 -7.58
CA ALA A 64 11.31 8.83 -7.44
C ALA A 64 12.77 8.67 -6.97
N ARG A 65 13.63 9.65 -7.25
CA ARG A 65 15.06 9.63 -6.84
C ARG A 65 15.23 9.74 -5.33
N LEU A 66 14.23 10.24 -4.62
CA LEU A 66 14.26 10.37 -3.16
C LEU A 66 14.01 9.03 -2.47
N ILE A 67 13.43 8.05 -3.16
CA ILE A 67 13.09 6.76 -2.56
C ILE A 67 14.35 5.89 -2.42
N ASP A 68 14.55 5.37 -1.21
CA ASP A 68 15.45 4.24 -0.98
C ASP A 68 14.70 2.95 -1.30
N VAL A 69 14.78 2.54 -2.58
CA VAL A 69 14.07 1.36 -3.10
C VAL A 69 14.49 0.10 -2.37
N LYS A 70 15.79 -0.08 -2.11
CA LYS A 70 16.31 -1.30 -1.49
C LYS A 70 15.77 -1.45 -0.07
N ARG A 71 15.81 -0.37 0.73
CA ARG A 71 15.27 -0.37 2.09
C ARG A 71 13.76 -0.55 2.09
N THR A 72 13.07 0.14 1.20
CA THR A 72 11.61 0.04 1.05
C THR A 72 11.18 -1.39 0.72
N GLU A 73 11.78 -2.02 -0.29
CA GLU A 73 11.42 -3.40 -0.66
C GLU A 73 11.76 -4.40 0.45
N SER A 74 12.88 -4.20 1.15
CA SER A 74 13.28 -5.08 2.27
C SER A 74 12.32 -4.98 3.46
N ALA A 75 11.81 -3.78 3.76
CA ALA A 75 10.90 -3.55 4.87
C ALA A 75 9.47 -4.06 4.60
N ASN A 76 9.07 -4.15 3.34
CA ASN A 76 7.72 -4.57 2.93
C ASN A 76 7.73 -5.95 2.25
N GLN A 77 8.69 -6.82 2.55
CA GLN A 77 8.76 -8.18 1.94
C GLN A 77 7.53 -9.04 2.26
N ALA A 78 6.86 -8.78 3.38
CA ALA A 78 5.60 -9.45 3.74
C ALA A 78 4.39 -8.92 2.93
N ASP A 79 4.51 -7.74 2.31
CA ASP A 79 3.51 -7.16 1.43
C ASP A 79 3.68 -7.72 0.00
N TYR A 80 3.25 -8.97 -0.20
CA TYR A 80 3.37 -9.75 -1.44
C TYR A 80 2.52 -9.24 -2.64
N GLY A 81 2.44 -7.94 -2.89
CA GLY A 81 1.94 -7.40 -4.16
C GLY A 81 0.70 -6.50 -4.06
N GLY A 82 0.84 -5.36 -3.40
CA GLY A 82 -0.11 -4.26 -3.55
C GLY A 82 -0.03 -3.62 -4.94
N ASN A 83 -0.74 -4.19 -5.93
CA ASN A 83 -1.14 -3.58 -7.21
C ASN A 83 -0.09 -2.75 -7.98
N ALA A 84 1.04 -3.37 -8.35
CA ALA A 84 1.86 -2.83 -9.45
C ALA A 84 1.15 -3.11 -10.79
N VAL A 85 0.30 -2.18 -11.24
CA VAL A 85 -0.17 -2.14 -12.64
C VAL A 85 0.72 -1.13 -13.35
N ILE A 86 1.54 -1.63 -14.28
CA ILE A 86 2.25 -0.78 -15.24
C ILE A 86 1.22 -0.40 -16.30
N LEU A 87 0.79 0.87 -16.31
CA LEU A 87 0.05 1.42 -17.44
C LEU A 87 1.10 1.86 -18.45
N GLN A 88 1.18 1.16 -19.58
CA GLN A 88 1.99 1.61 -20.71
C GLN A 88 1.30 2.86 -21.25
N ASP A 89 1.96 4.02 -21.22
CA ASP A 89 1.47 5.23 -21.88
C ASP A 89 1.05 4.88 -23.31
N ALA A 90 -0.22 5.08 -23.63
CA ALA A 90 -0.65 5.10 -25.01
C ALA A 90 0.19 6.18 -25.70
N ALA A 91 0.99 5.76 -26.68
CA ALA A 91 1.94 6.59 -27.39
C ALA A 91 1.33 7.96 -27.79
N PRO A 92 2.11 9.05 -27.76
CA PRO A 92 1.65 10.31 -28.33
C PRO A 92 1.24 10.06 -29.77
N SER A 93 0.00 10.39 -30.12
CA SER A 93 -0.51 10.33 -31.49
C SER A 93 0.44 11.11 -32.39
N ALA A 94 1.27 10.37 -33.12
CA ALA A 94 2.07 10.89 -34.20
C ALA A 94 1.14 11.05 -35.40
N ASP A 95 0.38 12.14 -35.42
CA ASP A 95 -0.18 12.68 -36.66
C ASP A 95 -0.41 14.17 -36.46
N GLY A 96 0.69 14.92 -36.56
CA GLY A 96 0.61 16.36 -36.74
C GLY A 96 0.19 16.67 -38.16
N THR A 97 -1.06 17.10 -38.38
CA THR A 97 -1.47 18.12 -39.37
C THR A 97 -2.93 18.52 -39.15
N PRO A 98 -3.26 19.79 -38.87
CA PRO A 98 -4.55 20.37 -39.23
C PRO A 98 -4.46 21.07 -40.60
N ALA A 99 -5.11 20.49 -41.62
CA ALA A 99 -5.61 21.15 -42.84
C ALA A 99 -6.70 20.29 -43.46
#